data_AF-A0A2D5P5F2-F1
#
_entry.id   AF-A0A2D5P5F2-F1
#
_cell.length_a   1.000
_cell.length_b   1.000
_cell.length_c   1.000
_cell.angle_alpha   90.00
_cell.angle_beta   90.00
_cell.angle_gamma   90.00
#
_symmetry.space_group_name_H-M   'P 1'
#
loop_
_entity.id
_entity.type
_entity.pdbx_description
1 polymer ?
#
loop_
_entity_poly.entity_id
_entity_poly.type
_entity_poly.pdbx_seq_one_letter_code
_entity_poly.pdbx_strand_id
1 'polypeptide(L)'
;MNKLKLWRDENPIKNLESLKNSYYKDFDGSVGLPINEENYLNIKKLILPLGDTYKKDIPKEIGDLTNLNELSIIARNVKNIPNEIFNLPNLKKLDISIDCDYKISSKNLKVLIYNGCKDIMINTLERRIQYKDTVKDEQILNYLEKNDLYVTSKDFGISKDDLYSISKHIASTDEEFSKYMKKFLDKKHKFGYEAFIYAIDNNEKEINDLINFIELDYEITENHNTYVEDILEVAISIVEYFPFKSLDILDNINETYPIVGSLPAETLDLSVNIVYSIAKKEGIKKALEYLSIIEVDHFKLDALEKLVLISSTKDISDLLMNMIKKLESNIKEE
;
A
#
# COMPACT_ATOMS: atom_id res chain seq x y z
N MET A 1 34.47 -7.75 -5.66
CA MET A 1 35.52 -7.16 -4.79
C MET A 1 36.21 -5.90 -5.33
N ASN A 2 37.07 -5.95 -6.37
CA ASN A 2 37.85 -4.76 -6.84
C ASN A 2 36.98 -3.51 -7.14
N LYS A 3 35.77 -3.70 -7.66
CA LYS A 3 34.83 -2.60 -7.94
C LYS A 3 34.18 -2.01 -6.69
N LEU A 4 33.98 -2.81 -5.64
CA LEU A 4 33.43 -2.35 -4.36
C LEU A 4 34.43 -1.48 -3.60
N LYS A 5 35.72 -1.82 -3.65
CA LYS A 5 36.81 -0.95 -3.18
C LYS A 5 36.89 0.34 -3.97
N LEU A 6 36.91 0.25 -5.31
CA LEU A 6 36.98 1.43 -6.16
C LEU A 6 35.84 2.40 -5.83
N TRP A 7 34.62 1.87 -5.69
CA TRP A 7 33.46 2.65 -5.27
C TRP A 7 33.65 3.33 -3.90
N ARG A 8 34.18 2.61 -2.89
CA ARG A 8 34.48 3.18 -1.57
C ARG A 8 35.47 4.36 -1.68
N ASP A 9 36.54 4.18 -2.46
CA ASP A 9 37.61 5.17 -2.59
C ASP A 9 37.13 6.42 -3.35
N GLU A 10 36.26 6.25 -4.35
CA GLU A 10 35.64 7.34 -5.10
C GLU A 10 34.50 8.04 -4.34
N ASN A 11 33.95 7.39 -3.31
CA ASN A 11 32.80 7.88 -2.56
C ASN A 11 33.03 7.88 -1.04
N PRO A 12 34.01 8.66 -0.54
CA PRO A 12 34.33 8.66 0.88
C PRO A 12 33.17 9.20 1.71
N ILE A 13 32.82 8.48 2.79
CA ILE A 13 31.86 8.95 3.78
C ILE A 13 32.49 10.11 4.56
N LYS A 14 31.88 11.29 4.47
CA LYS A 14 32.33 12.48 5.21
C LYS A 14 32.19 12.23 6.72
N ASN A 15 33.18 12.66 7.49
CA ASN A 15 33.21 12.56 8.95
C ASN A 15 33.07 11.13 9.50
N LEU A 16 33.47 10.11 8.74
CA LEU A 16 33.32 8.69 9.12
C LEU A 16 33.88 8.40 10.53
N GLU A 17 35.08 8.90 10.84
CA GLU A 17 35.69 8.70 12.16
C GLU A 17 34.93 9.39 13.29
N SER A 18 34.35 10.57 13.02
CA SER A 18 33.48 11.24 13.99
C SER A 18 32.19 10.44 14.23
N LEU A 19 31.56 9.93 13.16
CA LEU A 19 30.35 9.10 13.26
C LEU A 19 30.61 7.80 14.04
N LYS A 20 31.74 7.13 13.77
CA LYS A 20 32.20 5.96 14.53
C LYS A 20 32.38 6.28 16.00
N ASN A 21 33.01 7.40 16.34
CA ASN A 21 33.30 7.74 17.73
C ASN A 21 32.10 8.37 18.48
N SER A 22 30.99 8.65 17.79
CA SER A 22 29.79 9.26 18.36
C SER A 22 28.58 8.33 18.22
N TYR A 23 27.85 8.47 17.11
CA TYR A 23 26.57 7.82 16.86
C TYR A 23 26.66 6.29 16.82
N TYR A 24 27.79 5.77 16.35
CA TYR A 24 28.03 4.33 16.17
C TYR A 24 29.12 3.79 17.10
N LYS A 25 29.42 4.47 18.21
CA LYS A 25 30.53 4.10 19.12
C LYS A 25 30.40 2.70 19.71
N ASP A 26 29.16 2.25 19.93
CA ASP A 26 28.85 0.95 20.54
C ASP A 26 28.44 -0.09 19.48
N PHE A 27 28.56 0.24 18.18
CA PHE A 27 28.22 -0.68 17.10
C PHE A 27 29.32 -1.73 16.94
N ASP A 28 28.95 -3.00 17.04
CA ASP A 28 29.86 -4.15 16.98
C ASP A 28 30.17 -4.62 15.54
N GLY A 29 29.96 -3.74 14.55
CA GLY A 29 30.12 -4.02 13.12
C GLY A 29 30.96 -2.99 12.38
N SER A 30 30.94 -3.07 11.05
CA SER A 30 31.63 -2.12 10.18
C SER A 30 30.76 -0.89 9.92
N VAL A 31 31.24 0.30 10.27
CA VAL A 31 30.67 1.57 9.82
C VAL A 31 31.49 2.06 8.62
N GLY A 32 30.86 2.07 7.45
CA GLY A 32 31.55 2.16 6.16
C GLY A 32 32.27 0.87 5.79
N LEU A 33 32.69 0.76 4.53
CA LEU A 33 33.53 -0.36 4.09
C LEU A 33 34.95 -0.19 4.67
N PRO A 34 35.56 -1.25 5.24
CA PRO A 34 36.90 -1.18 5.81
C PRO A 34 37.95 -0.90 4.72
N ILE A 35 39.10 -0.33 5.10
CA ILE A 35 40.18 0.01 4.13
C ILE A 35 40.80 -1.25 3.51
N ASN A 36 40.95 -2.31 4.30
CA ASN A 36 41.55 -3.57 3.86
C ASN A 36 40.47 -4.49 3.24
N GLU A 37 40.65 -4.87 1.98
CA GLU A 37 39.68 -5.69 1.22
C GLU A 37 39.53 -7.11 1.79
N GLU A 38 40.57 -7.66 2.40
CA GLU A 38 40.52 -8.97 3.06
C GLU A 38 39.45 -9.03 4.15
N ASN A 39 39.12 -7.87 4.76
CA ASN A 39 38.08 -7.78 5.78
C ASN A 39 36.67 -7.88 5.19
N TYR A 40 36.46 -7.66 3.89
CA TYR A 40 35.12 -7.68 3.27
C TYR A 40 34.45 -9.04 3.44
N LEU A 41 35.22 -10.13 3.32
CA LEU A 41 34.73 -11.49 3.52
C LEU A 41 34.31 -11.75 4.97
N ASN A 42 34.75 -10.93 5.93
CA ASN A 42 34.44 -11.10 7.35
C ASN A 42 33.35 -10.14 7.85
N ILE A 43 32.83 -9.26 6.99
CA ILE A 43 31.79 -8.31 7.38
C ILE A 43 30.48 -9.08 7.60
N LYS A 44 30.04 -9.10 8.87
CA LYS A 44 28.72 -9.60 9.25
C LYS A 44 27.72 -8.44 9.32
N LYS A 45 28.05 -7.38 10.04
CA LYS A 45 27.19 -6.20 10.20
C LYS A 45 27.83 -4.99 9.51
N LEU A 46 27.06 -4.29 8.68
CA LEU A 46 27.51 -3.13 7.92
C LEU A 46 26.51 -1.99 8.02
N ILE A 47 27.00 -0.79 8.37
CA ILE A 47 26.26 0.46 8.23
C ILE A 47 26.95 1.30 7.17
N LEU A 48 26.20 1.80 6.18
CA LEU A 48 26.63 2.75 5.16
C LEU A 48 25.95 4.11 5.39
N PRO A 49 26.50 4.98 6.26
CA PRO A 49 25.95 6.31 6.51
C PRO A 49 26.41 7.30 5.43
N LEU A 50 25.91 7.13 4.21
CA LEU A 50 26.28 7.92 3.03
C LEU A 50 25.76 9.37 3.10
N GLY A 51 24.68 9.59 3.86
CA GLY A 51 24.16 10.92 4.18
C GLY A 51 23.39 11.57 3.03
N ASP A 52 23.21 12.88 3.13
CA ASP A 52 22.34 13.68 2.26
C ASP A 52 23.07 14.32 1.07
N THR A 53 24.39 14.18 0.96
CA THR A 53 25.17 14.69 -0.18
C THR A 53 25.55 13.61 -1.18
N TYR A 54 25.28 12.34 -0.85
CA TYR A 54 25.58 11.21 -1.71
C TYR A 54 24.56 11.10 -2.87
N LYS A 55 25.05 10.91 -4.09
CA LYS A 55 24.24 10.91 -5.34
C LYS A 55 24.62 9.81 -6.33
N LYS A 56 25.56 8.92 -5.97
CA LYS A 56 25.98 7.81 -6.84
C LYS A 56 25.13 6.58 -6.53
N ASP A 57 25.15 5.62 -7.44
CA ASP A 57 24.48 4.35 -7.19
C ASP A 57 25.35 3.47 -6.28
N ILE A 58 24.69 2.68 -5.44
CA ILE A 58 25.34 1.61 -4.67
C ILE A 58 25.65 0.47 -5.65
N PRO A 59 26.90 -0.01 -5.72
CA PRO A 59 27.30 -1.00 -6.72
C PRO A 59 26.70 -2.36 -6.39
N LYS A 60 26.36 -3.13 -7.42
CA LYS A 60 25.84 -4.49 -7.27
C LYS A 60 26.78 -5.43 -6.51
N GLU A 61 28.09 -5.16 -6.55
CA GLU A 61 29.12 -5.91 -5.84
C GLU A 61 28.97 -5.85 -4.30
N ILE A 62 28.07 -5.03 -3.76
CA ILE A 62 27.62 -5.17 -2.37
C ILE A 62 27.04 -6.57 -2.09
N GLY A 63 26.48 -7.24 -3.11
CA GLY A 63 26.03 -8.63 -3.06
C GLY A 63 27.14 -9.67 -2.91
N ASP A 64 28.41 -9.28 -3.12
CA ASP A 64 29.56 -10.16 -2.91
C ASP A 64 29.83 -10.37 -1.40
N LEU A 65 29.23 -9.55 -0.52
CA LEU A 65 29.36 -9.64 0.94
C LEU A 65 28.50 -10.79 1.51
N THR A 66 28.77 -12.01 1.06
CA THR A 66 27.93 -13.19 1.33
C THR A 66 27.79 -13.56 2.81
N ASN A 67 28.68 -13.09 3.68
CA ASN A 67 28.62 -13.30 5.14
C ASN A 67 27.83 -12.21 5.89
N LEU A 68 27.28 -11.24 5.17
CA LEU A 68 26.53 -10.14 5.76
C LEU A 68 25.21 -10.65 6.35
N ASN A 69 25.01 -10.40 7.65
CA ASN A 69 23.80 -10.70 8.40
C ASN A 69 22.96 -9.46 8.70
N GLU A 70 23.57 -8.28 8.80
CA GLU A 70 22.87 -7.03 9.06
C GLU A 70 23.41 -5.93 8.12
N LEU A 71 22.52 -5.28 7.37
CA LEU A 71 22.85 -4.17 6.49
C LEU A 71 21.97 -2.97 6.82
N SER A 72 22.59 -1.82 7.09
CA SER A 72 21.92 -0.53 7.14
C SER A 72 22.50 0.42 6.10
N ILE A 73 21.65 1.06 5.31
CA ILE A 73 22.02 2.05 4.29
C ILE A 73 21.27 3.35 4.60
N ILE A 74 21.99 4.46 4.74
CA ILE A 74 21.39 5.78 4.99
C ILE A 74 21.89 6.75 3.92
N ALA A 75 21.06 7.09 2.95
CA ALA A 75 21.45 7.88 1.77
C ALA A 75 20.26 8.64 1.12
N ARG A 76 20.00 9.90 1.52
CA ARG A 76 18.75 10.60 1.16
C ARG A 76 18.47 10.81 -0.32
N ASN A 77 19.50 10.89 -1.17
CA ASN A 77 19.30 11.14 -2.62
C ASN A 77 19.57 9.91 -3.49
N VAL A 78 19.69 8.72 -2.90
CA VAL A 78 19.82 7.48 -3.68
C VAL A 78 18.43 7.09 -4.14
N LYS A 79 18.23 6.96 -5.46
CA LYS A 79 16.93 6.61 -6.04
C LYS A 79 16.70 5.11 -6.15
N ASN A 80 17.77 4.33 -6.30
CA ASN A 80 17.68 2.90 -6.55
C ASN A 80 18.68 2.11 -5.69
N ILE A 81 18.28 0.90 -5.32
CA ILE A 81 19.09 -0.06 -4.58
C ILE A 81 19.33 -1.28 -5.47
N PRO A 82 20.57 -1.80 -5.57
CA PRO A 82 20.86 -2.97 -6.40
C PRO A 82 20.12 -4.21 -5.90
N ASN A 83 19.59 -5.01 -6.83
CA ASN A 83 18.80 -6.21 -6.52
C ASN A 83 19.62 -7.29 -5.80
N GLU A 84 20.93 -7.24 -5.95
CA GLU A 84 21.88 -8.16 -5.35
C GLU A 84 21.84 -8.14 -3.82
N ILE A 85 21.49 -7.00 -3.20
CA ILE A 85 21.27 -6.92 -1.74
C ILE A 85 20.18 -7.89 -1.30
N PHE A 86 19.11 -7.98 -2.09
CA PHE A 86 17.94 -8.80 -1.77
C PHE A 86 18.21 -10.31 -1.92
N ASN A 87 19.29 -10.67 -2.62
CA ASN A 87 19.72 -12.04 -2.85
C ASN A 87 20.84 -12.48 -1.89
N LEU A 88 21.23 -11.66 -0.92
CA LEU A 88 22.26 -12.02 0.06
C LEU A 88 21.79 -13.22 0.91
N PRO A 89 22.52 -14.35 0.90
CA PRO A 89 22.00 -15.62 1.42
C PRO A 89 21.89 -15.64 2.96
N ASN A 90 22.66 -14.81 3.65
CA ASN A 90 22.75 -14.80 5.10
C ASN A 90 22.12 -13.54 5.74
N LEU A 91 21.53 -12.65 4.95
CA LEU A 91 21.01 -11.39 5.45
C LEU A 91 19.79 -11.65 6.35
N LYS A 92 19.89 -11.21 7.61
CA LYS A 92 18.85 -11.36 8.65
C LYS A 92 18.17 -10.05 8.99
N LYS A 93 18.86 -8.93 8.79
CA LYS A 93 18.35 -7.58 8.98
C LYS A 93 18.76 -6.67 7.82
N LEU A 94 17.79 -5.95 7.28
CA LEU A 94 17.97 -4.94 6.25
C LEU A 94 17.25 -3.67 6.66
N ASP A 95 18.00 -2.58 6.79
CA ASP A 95 17.47 -1.23 6.98
C ASP A 95 17.97 -0.35 5.84
N ILE A 96 17.06 0.26 5.08
CA ILE A 96 17.38 1.17 4.00
C ILE A 96 16.64 2.47 4.29
N SER A 97 17.33 3.58 4.37
CA SER A 97 16.77 4.92 4.49
C SER A 97 17.35 5.79 3.38
N ILE A 98 16.65 5.85 2.26
CA ILE A 98 16.97 6.60 1.05
C ILE A 98 15.83 7.56 0.67
N ASP A 99 15.73 7.91 -0.62
CA ASP A 99 14.63 8.71 -1.17
C ASP A 99 13.27 8.19 -0.67
N CYS A 100 12.43 9.08 -0.14
CA CYS A 100 11.18 8.75 0.53
C CYS A 100 10.17 8.00 -0.36
N ASP A 101 10.29 8.12 -1.68
CA ASP A 101 9.37 7.47 -2.63
C ASP A 101 9.84 6.08 -3.07
N TYR A 102 11.06 5.67 -2.69
CA TYR A 102 11.57 4.35 -3.09
C TYR A 102 10.77 3.22 -2.43
N LYS A 103 10.36 2.25 -3.27
CA LYS A 103 9.59 1.06 -2.87
C LYS A 103 10.34 -0.19 -3.31
N ILE A 104 10.47 -1.15 -2.39
CA ILE A 104 10.94 -2.49 -2.74
C ILE A 104 9.88 -3.22 -3.56
N SER A 105 10.29 -3.89 -4.64
CA SER A 105 9.36 -4.73 -5.42
C SER A 105 8.92 -5.95 -4.62
N SER A 106 7.69 -6.42 -4.85
CA SER A 106 7.14 -7.62 -4.21
C SER A 106 8.01 -8.87 -4.48
N LYS A 107 8.59 -8.98 -5.68
CA LYS A 107 9.53 -10.05 -6.04
C LYS A 107 10.77 -10.05 -5.14
N ASN A 108 11.39 -8.89 -4.91
CA ASN A 108 12.60 -8.79 -4.09
C ASN A 108 12.29 -9.03 -2.61
N LEU A 109 11.14 -8.56 -2.13
CA LEU A 109 10.68 -8.81 -0.77
C LEU A 109 10.50 -10.32 -0.52
N LYS A 110 9.87 -11.05 -1.46
CA LYS A 110 9.73 -12.51 -1.39
C LYS A 110 11.08 -13.22 -1.30
N VAL A 111 12.07 -12.79 -2.07
CA VAL A 111 13.42 -13.38 -2.04
C VAL A 111 14.12 -13.15 -0.71
N LEU A 112 14.07 -11.93 -0.16
CA LEU A 112 14.62 -11.62 1.17
C LEU A 112 14.03 -12.55 2.24
N ILE A 113 12.70 -12.69 2.24
CA ILE A 113 11.98 -13.53 3.19
C ILE A 113 12.35 -15.01 3.00
N TYR A 114 12.40 -15.50 1.75
CA TYR A 114 12.79 -16.87 1.42
C TYR A 114 14.21 -17.21 1.92
N ASN A 115 15.13 -16.25 1.84
CA ASN A 115 16.49 -16.39 2.37
C ASN A 115 16.57 -16.21 3.90
N GLY A 116 15.42 -16.06 4.56
CA GLY A 116 15.28 -15.99 6.00
C GLY A 116 15.70 -14.64 6.60
N CYS A 117 15.56 -13.55 5.85
CA CYS A 117 15.67 -12.19 6.38
C CYS A 117 14.44 -11.87 7.23
N LYS A 118 14.66 -11.50 8.49
CA LYS A 118 13.59 -11.30 9.47
C LYS A 118 13.26 -9.84 9.65
N ASP A 119 14.26 -8.98 9.77
CA ASP A 119 14.04 -7.56 10.08
C ASP A 119 14.23 -6.70 8.83
N ILE A 120 13.15 -6.20 8.21
CA ILE A 120 13.22 -5.39 6.99
C ILE A 120 12.59 -4.02 7.24
N MET A 121 13.36 -2.95 7.05
CA MET A 121 12.97 -1.54 7.23
C MET A 121 13.36 -0.74 5.97
N ILE A 122 12.44 0.02 5.38
CA ILE A 122 12.69 0.84 4.17
C ILE A 122 12.15 2.28 4.35
N ASN A 123 12.96 3.29 4.05
CA ASN A 123 12.75 4.74 3.92
C ASN A 123 12.05 5.49 5.04
N THR A 124 12.05 4.97 6.25
CA THR A 124 11.08 5.43 7.25
C THR A 124 9.67 5.39 6.63
N LEU A 125 9.22 4.19 6.28
CA LEU A 125 7.99 3.75 6.91
C LEU A 125 8.13 4.03 8.42
N GLU A 126 7.70 5.21 8.87
CA GLU A 126 6.81 5.19 10.02
C GLU A 126 5.54 4.41 9.61
N ARG A 127 5.67 3.09 9.47
CA ARG A 127 4.67 2.21 10.09
C ARG A 127 5.03 2.11 11.57
N ARG A 128 5.02 3.27 12.22
CA ARG A 128 4.47 3.38 13.58
C ARG A 128 2.94 3.48 13.53
N ILE A 129 2.30 3.01 12.47
CA ILE A 129 0.97 2.41 12.63
C ILE A 129 1.21 1.05 13.27
N GLN A 130 1.23 1.06 14.60
CA GLN A 130 0.95 -0.06 15.49
C GLN A 130 1.08 -1.47 14.87
N TYR A 131 2.27 -2.08 14.95
CA TYR A 131 2.41 -3.55 14.95
C TYR A 131 1.75 -4.22 16.18
N LYS A 132 0.98 -3.45 16.98
CA LYS A 132 0.01 -3.93 17.95
C LYS A 132 -1.30 -4.40 17.30
N ASP A 133 -1.63 -3.90 16.10
CA ASP A 133 -2.88 -4.17 15.40
C ASP A 133 -2.71 -5.15 14.23
N THR A 134 -1.71 -6.05 14.32
CA THR A 134 -1.59 -7.19 13.41
C THR A 134 -2.24 -8.42 14.01
N VAL A 135 -2.88 -9.21 13.15
CA VAL A 135 -3.51 -10.48 13.52
C VAL A 135 -2.45 -11.57 13.42
N LYS A 136 -2.23 -12.27 14.54
CA LYS A 136 -1.26 -13.38 14.66
C LYS A 136 -1.93 -14.72 14.95
N ASP A 137 -3.21 -14.83 14.62
CA ASP A 137 -3.96 -16.06 14.79
C ASP A 137 -3.34 -17.19 13.94
N GLU A 138 -2.99 -18.30 14.59
CA GLU A 138 -2.25 -19.39 13.96
C GLU A 138 -3.05 -20.06 12.84
N GLN A 139 -4.37 -20.16 12.97
CA GLN A 139 -5.22 -20.74 11.94
C GLN A 139 -5.21 -19.84 10.70
N ILE A 140 -5.36 -18.53 10.89
CA ILE A 140 -5.28 -17.55 9.79
C ILE A 140 -3.93 -17.65 9.09
N LEU A 141 -2.83 -17.59 9.83
CA LEU A 141 -1.50 -17.62 9.22
C LEU A 141 -1.21 -18.92 8.46
N ASN A 142 -1.62 -20.07 9.02
CA ASN A 142 -1.45 -21.36 8.34
C ASN A 142 -2.33 -21.47 7.09
N TYR A 143 -3.56 -20.95 7.12
CA TYR A 143 -4.43 -20.90 5.95
C TYR A 143 -3.84 -20.02 4.85
N LEU A 144 -3.36 -18.83 5.19
CA LEU A 144 -2.75 -17.91 4.23
C LEU A 144 -1.50 -18.52 3.58
N GLU A 145 -0.65 -19.16 4.38
CA GLU A 145 0.54 -19.85 3.89
C GLU A 145 0.18 -21.00 2.94
N LYS A 146 -0.78 -21.84 3.31
CA LYS A 146 -1.22 -22.98 2.51
C LYS A 146 -1.78 -22.56 1.14
N ASN A 147 -2.41 -21.39 1.05
CA ASN A 147 -3.05 -20.89 -0.15
C ASN A 147 -2.22 -19.85 -0.91
N ASP A 148 -0.94 -19.67 -0.56
CA ASP A 148 -0.04 -18.68 -1.15
C ASP A 148 -0.56 -17.22 -1.08
N LEU A 149 -1.43 -16.94 -0.09
CA LEU A 149 -1.99 -15.61 0.21
C LEU A 149 -1.13 -14.85 1.23
N TYR A 150 0.02 -15.40 1.61
CA TYR A 150 0.89 -14.89 2.64
C TYR A 150 2.09 -14.11 2.07
N VAL A 151 2.17 -12.83 2.41
CA VAL A 151 3.19 -11.91 1.89
C VAL A 151 4.20 -11.45 2.96
N THR A 152 3.96 -11.79 4.24
CA THR A 152 4.79 -11.40 5.40
C THR A 152 5.44 -12.61 6.08
N SER A 153 6.13 -12.45 7.22
CA SER A 153 6.65 -13.58 8.04
C SER A 153 5.75 -13.78 9.27
N LYS A 154 5.56 -15.04 9.73
CA LYS A 154 4.64 -15.41 10.83
C LYS A 154 4.89 -14.58 12.09
N ASP A 155 6.15 -14.18 12.31
CA ASP A 155 6.58 -13.34 13.43
C ASP A 155 5.90 -11.94 13.42
N PHE A 156 5.47 -11.46 12.25
CA PHE A 156 4.88 -10.13 12.04
C PHE A 156 3.35 -10.11 12.05
N GLY A 157 2.70 -11.24 11.74
CA GLY A 157 1.24 -11.28 11.54
C GLY A 157 0.79 -10.61 10.23
N ILE A 158 -0.52 -10.36 10.13
CA ILE A 158 -1.17 -9.69 9.00
C ILE A 158 -1.87 -8.41 9.46
N SER A 159 -1.79 -7.32 8.67
CA SER A 159 -2.53 -6.09 9.01
C SER A 159 -4.04 -6.30 8.88
N LYS A 160 -4.85 -5.54 9.62
CA LYS A 160 -6.32 -5.66 9.52
C LYS A 160 -6.84 -5.27 8.13
N ASP A 161 -6.19 -4.34 7.43
CA ASP A 161 -6.53 -3.95 6.05
C ASP A 161 -6.25 -5.08 5.05
N ASP A 162 -5.08 -5.71 5.16
CA ASP A 162 -4.73 -6.87 4.33
C ASP A 162 -5.65 -8.05 4.65
N LEU A 163 -5.92 -8.29 5.93
CA LEU A 163 -6.83 -9.35 6.36
C LEU A 163 -8.23 -9.12 5.82
N TYR A 164 -8.73 -7.88 5.86
CA TYR A 164 -10.01 -7.50 5.30
C TYR A 164 -10.06 -7.75 3.78
N SER A 165 -9.04 -7.32 3.04
CA SER A 165 -8.93 -7.52 1.60
C SER A 165 -8.90 -9.01 1.23
N ILE A 166 -8.13 -9.81 1.98
CA ILE A 166 -8.06 -11.26 1.78
C ILE A 166 -9.38 -11.93 2.14
N SER A 167 -10.03 -11.51 3.24
CA SER A 167 -11.33 -12.05 3.64
C SER A 167 -12.34 -11.90 2.50
N LYS A 168 -12.46 -10.71 1.90
CA LYS A 168 -13.31 -10.50 0.72
C LYS A 168 -12.91 -11.38 -0.46
N HIS A 169 -11.61 -11.51 -0.73
CA HIS A 169 -11.10 -12.32 -1.84
C HIS A 169 -11.47 -13.80 -1.73
N ILE A 170 -11.42 -14.37 -0.52
CA ILE A 170 -11.72 -15.80 -0.31
C ILE A 170 -13.19 -16.06 0.00
N ALA A 171 -14.04 -15.03 0.12
CA ALA A 171 -15.43 -15.19 0.55
C ALA A 171 -16.25 -16.16 -0.32
N SER A 172 -15.97 -16.21 -1.63
CA SER A 172 -16.67 -17.09 -2.57
C SER A 172 -16.06 -18.50 -2.66
N THR A 173 -14.81 -18.69 -2.21
CA THR A 173 -14.08 -19.96 -2.33
C THR A 173 -13.95 -20.70 -1.00
N ASP A 174 -13.93 -19.98 0.12
CA ASP A 174 -13.95 -20.49 1.49
C ASP A 174 -14.71 -19.52 2.41
N GLU A 175 -16.03 -19.57 2.31
CA GLU A 175 -16.94 -18.70 3.05
C GLU A 175 -16.79 -18.85 4.58
N GLU A 176 -16.59 -20.08 5.05
CA GLU A 176 -16.45 -20.38 6.48
C GLU A 176 -15.19 -19.70 7.04
N PHE A 177 -14.06 -19.86 6.34
CA PHE A 177 -12.80 -19.27 6.79
C PHE A 177 -12.77 -17.75 6.61
N SER A 178 -13.41 -17.23 5.56
CA SER A 178 -13.64 -15.79 5.39
C SER A 178 -14.41 -15.18 6.58
N LYS A 179 -15.51 -15.83 6.99
CA LYS A 179 -16.30 -15.44 8.18
C LYS A 179 -15.50 -15.58 9.47
N TYR A 180 -14.57 -16.53 9.55
CA TYR A 180 -13.66 -16.65 10.67
C TYR A 180 -12.71 -15.43 10.77
N MET A 181 -12.09 -15.01 9.66
CA MET A 181 -11.20 -13.85 9.60
C MET A 181 -11.91 -12.54 10.00
N LYS A 182 -13.18 -12.36 9.62
CA LYS A 182 -14.02 -11.21 10.00
C LYS A 182 -13.95 -10.85 11.49
N LYS A 183 -13.84 -11.85 12.37
CA LYS A 183 -13.83 -11.65 13.84
C LYS A 183 -12.70 -10.72 14.30
N PHE A 184 -11.60 -10.68 13.55
CA PHE A 184 -10.39 -9.92 13.87
C PHE A 184 -10.36 -8.53 13.23
N LEU A 185 -11.35 -8.19 12.41
CA LEU A 185 -11.44 -6.90 11.74
C LEU A 185 -11.91 -5.79 12.69
N ASP A 186 -11.52 -4.55 12.39
CA ASP A 186 -12.06 -3.35 13.04
C ASP A 186 -13.51 -3.12 12.64
N LYS A 187 -14.22 -2.27 13.39
CA LYS A 187 -15.66 -2.01 13.22
C LYS A 187 -16.02 -1.65 11.78
N LYS A 188 -15.38 -0.62 11.19
CA LYS A 188 -15.63 -0.21 9.80
C LYS A 188 -15.47 -1.36 8.80
N HIS A 189 -14.38 -2.14 8.91
CA HIS A 189 -14.11 -3.27 8.02
C HIS A 189 -15.09 -4.44 8.23
N LYS A 190 -15.68 -4.60 9.43
CA LYS A 190 -16.76 -5.56 9.65
C LYS A 190 -18.01 -5.15 8.88
N PHE A 191 -18.37 -3.86 8.91
CA PHE A 191 -19.49 -3.34 8.12
C PHE A 191 -19.24 -3.46 6.62
N GLY A 192 -18.05 -3.06 6.14
CA GLY A 192 -17.66 -3.27 4.75
C GLY A 192 -17.72 -4.73 4.31
N TYR A 193 -17.18 -5.63 5.14
CA TYR A 193 -17.23 -7.07 4.87
C TYR A 193 -18.67 -7.59 4.80
N GLU A 194 -19.54 -7.24 5.76
CA GLU A 194 -20.95 -7.64 5.74
C GLU A 194 -21.67 -7.13 4.50
N ALA A 195 -21.49 -5.84 4.18
CA ALA A 195 -22.05 -5.22 3.00
C ALA A 195 -21.59 -5.93 1.72
N PHE A 196 -20.30 -6.28 1.62
CA PHE A 196 -19.76 -7.05 0.51
C PHE A 196 -20.42 -8.44 0.39
N ILE A 197 -20.60 -9.17 1.51
CA ILE A 197 -21.28 -10.46 1.50
C ILE A 197 -22.75 -10.33 1.05
N TYR A 198 -23.47 -9.33 1.56
CA TYR A 198 -24.84 -9.09 1.11
C TYR A 198 -24.89 -8.67 -0.36
N ALA A 199 -23.85 -7.98 -0.85
CA ALA A 199 -23.77 -7.55 -2.23
C ALA A 199 -23.53 -8.71 -3.21
N ILE A 200 -22.64 -9.66 -2.89
CA ILE A 200 -22.42 -10.87 -3.71
C ILE A 200 -23.67 -11.74 -3.77
N ASP A 201 -24.47 -11.76 -2.70
CA ASP A 201 -25.74 -12.48 -2.62
C ASP A 201 -26.90 -11.69 -3.25
N ASN A 202 -26.64 -10.50 -3.78
CA ASN A 202 -27.62 -9.57 -4.34
C ASN A 202 -28.78 -9.27 -3.36
N ASN A 203 -28.47 -9.17 -2.06
CA ASN A 203 -29.41 -8.97 -0.98
C ASN A 203 -29.43 -7.51 -0.51
N GLU A 204 -30.06 -6.65 -1.31
CA GLU A 204 -30.16 -5.22 -1.04
C GLU A 204 -30.88 -4.90 0.28
N LYS A 205 -31.80 -5.76 0.72
CA LYS A 205 -32.51 -5.57 1.98
C LYS A 205 -31.56 -5.58 3.18
N GLU A 206 -30.66 -6.56 3.25
CA GLU A 206 -29.69 -6.65 4.36
C GLU A 206 -28.67 -5.51 4.30
N ILE A 207 -28.33 -5.02 3.10
CA ILE A 207 -27.51 -3.79 2.95
C ILE A 207 -28.24 -2.59 3.56
N ASN A 208 -29.55 -2.43 3.30
CA ASN A 208 -30.34 -1.36 3.91
C ASN A 208 -30.46 -1.50 5.42
N ASP A 209 -30.70 -2.72 5.91
CA ASP A 209 -30.78 -2.99 7.35
C ASP A 209 -29.44 -2.67 8.06
N LEU A 210 -28.31 -2.94 7.40
CA LEU A 210 -26.97 -2.57 7.88
C LEU A 210 -26.75 -1.04 7.90
N ILE A 211 -27.15 -0.33 6.85
CA ILE A 211 -27.06 1.14 6.78
C ILE A 211 -27.88 1.78 7.92
N ASN A 212 -29.14 1.35 8.08
CA ASN A 212 -30.01 1.81 9.16
C ASN A 212 -29.40 1.56 10.54
N PHE A 213 -28.73 0.43 10.74
CA PHE A 213 -28.04 0.14 11.99
C PHE A 213 -26.89 1.14 12.26
N ILE A 214 -26.10 1.48 11.25
CA ILE A 214 -25.01 2.47 11.37
C ILE A 214 -25.59 3.87 11.66
N GLU A 215 -26.66 4.25 10.98
CA GLU A 215 -27.35 5.53 11.19
C GLU A 215 -27.91 5.64 12.61
N LEU A 216 -28.53 4.59 13.15
CA LEU A 216 -29.02 4.54 14.54
C LEU A 216 -27.87 4.65 15.56
N ASP A 217 -26.74 3.99 15.33
CA ASP A 217 -25.56 4.10 16.20
C ASP A 217 -24.99 5.54 16.16
N TYR A 218 -25.03 6.18 15.00
CA TYR A 218 -24.67 7.58 14.85
C TYR A 218 -25.64 8.52 15.58
N GLU A 219 -26.96 8.33 15.50
CA GLU A 219 -27.94 9.13 16.25
C GLU A 219 -27.71 9.08 17.77
N ILE A 220 -27.20 7.95 18.27
CA ILE A 220 -26.90 7.77 19.69
C ILE A 220 -25.56 8.42 20.08
N THR A 221 -24.56 8.35 19.20
CA THR A 221 -23.18 8.75 19.52
C THR A 221 -22.83 10.18 19.07
N GLU A 222 -23.58 10.73 18.11
CA GLU A 222 -23.33 12.01 17.43
C GLU A 222 -21.90 12.14 16.86
N ASN A 223 -21.23 11.02 16.58
CA ASN A 223 -19.86 11.01 16.09
C ASN A 223 -19.83 10.98 14.55
N HIS A 224 -19.84 12.16 13.95
CA HIS A 224 -19.84 12.34 12.49
C HIS A 224 -18.66 11.66 11.79
N ASN A 225 -17.46 11.70 12.36
CA ASN A 225 -16.28 11.11 11.73
C ASN A 225 -16.39 9.58 11.65
N THR A 226 -16.81 8.94 12.74
CA THR A 226 -17.01 7.48 12.75
C THR A 226 -18.16 7.07 11.85
N TYR A 227 -19.24 7.85 11.80
CA TYR A 227 -20.33 7.62 10.85
C TYR A 227 -19.84 7.65 9.40
N VAL A 228 -19.10 8.70 9.02
CA VAL A 228 -18.54 8.85 7.67
C VAL A 228 -17.60 7.69 7.34
N GLU A 229 -16.71 7.29 8.26
CA GLU A 229 -15.81 6.14 8.06
C GLU A 229 -16.58 4.81 7.88
N ASP A 230 -17.56 4.55 8.74
CA ASP A 230 -18.34 3.31 8.72
C ASP A 230 -19.19 3.20 7.44
N ILE A 231 -19.89 4.28 7.05
CA ILE A 231 -20.79 4.29 5.89
C ILE A 231 -20.03 4.36 4.55
N LEU A 232 -18.88 5.04 4.50
CA LEU A 232 -18.01 5.05 3.33
C LEU A 232 -17.48 3.64 3.03
N GLU A 233 -17.11 2.89 4.06
CA GLU A 233 -16.62 1.52 3.90
C GLU A 233 -17.71 0.58 3.35
N VAL A 234 -18.98 0.80 3.72
CA VAL A 234 -20.13 0.13 3.11
C VAL A 234 -20.25 0.49 1.62
N ALA A 235 -20.22 1.78 1.27
CA ALA A 235 -20.35 2.23 -0.11
C ALA A 235 -19.26 1.67 -1.03
N ILE A 236 -18.00 1.66 -0.57
CA ILE A 236 -16.86 1.08 -1.29
C ILE A 236 -17.06 -0.43 -1.50
N SER A 237 -17.62 -1.12 -0.51
CA SER A 237 -17.78 -2.57 -0.54
C SER A 237 -18.87 -3.07 -1.48
N ILE A 238 -19.87 -2.24 -1.77
CA ILE A 238 -21.02 -2.62 -2.61
C ILE A 238 -20.95 -2.05 -4.03
N VAL A 239 -20.05 -1.10 -4.33
CA VAL A 239 -20.09 -0.29 -5.57
C VAL A 239 -20.12 -1.10 -6.87
N GLU A 240 -19.42 -2.24 -6.92
CA GLU A 240 -19.42 -3.10 -8.11
C GLU A 240 -20.80 -3.74 -8.36
N TYR A 241 -21.57 -3.96 -7.30
CA TYR A 241 -22.88 -4.64 -7.32
C TYR A 241 -24.06 -3.66 -7.25
N PHE A 242 -23.93 -2.55 -6.54
CA PHE A 242 -25.00 -1.57 -6.31
C PHE A 242 -24.47 -0.14 -6.49
N PRO A 243 -24.03 0.24 -7.71
CA PRO A 243 -23.35 1.53 -7.91
C PRO A 243 -24.25 2.73 -7.62
N PHE A 244 -25.56 2.64 -7.90
CA PHE A 244 -26.51 3.72 -7.56
C PHE A 244 -26.73 3.83 -6.06
N LYS A 245 -26.67 2.72 -5.31
CA LYS A 245 -26.74 2.76 -3.85
C LYS A 245 -25.49 3.38 -3.25
N SER A 246 -24.31 3.04 -3.78
CA SER A 246 -23.06 3.71 -3.39
C SER A 246 -23.08 5.20 -3.71
N LEU A 247 -23.75 5.61 -4.80
CA LEU A 247 -23.97 7.02 -5.11
C LEU A 247 -24.86 7.70 -4.07
N ASP A 248 -26.02 7.11 -3.72
CA ASP A 248 -26.89 7.66 -2.68
C ASP A 248 -26.13 7.85 -1.35
N ILE A 249 -25.28 6.88 -0.98
CA ILE A 249 -24.44 6.98 0.22
C ILE A 249 -23.39 8.08 0.08
N LEU A 250 -22.73 8.19 -1.07
CA LEU A 250 -21.73 9.25 -1.31
C LEU A 250 -22.37 10.65 -1.22
N ASP A 251 -23.57 10.82 -1.75
CA ASP A 251 -24.33 12.08 -1.63
C ASP A 251 -24.60 12.41 -0.15
N ASN A 252 -25.07 11.43 0.64
CA ASN A 252 -25.26 11.59 2.08
C ASN A 252 -23.96 11.94 2.83
N ILE A 253 -22.83 11.33 2.44
CA ILE A 253 -21.51 11.67 3.02
C ILE A 253 -21.14 13.11 2.69
N ASN A 254 -21.35 13.55 1.45
CA ASN A 254 -21.02 14.91 1.02
C ASN A 254 -21.83 15.97 1.78
N GLU A 255 -23.09 15.67 2.15
CA GLU A 255 -23.89 16.54 3.01
C GLU A 255 -23.30 16.75 4.41
N THR A 256 -22.42 15.85 4.88
CA THR A 256 -21.73 16.01 6.16
C THR A 256 -20.53 16.97 6.11
N TYR A 257 -20.02 17.33 4.92
CA TYR A 257 -18.84 18.18 4.75
C TYR A 257 -18.88 19.49 5.56
N PRO A 258 -20.00 20.25 5.60
CA PRO A 258 -20.08 21.47 6.40
C PRO A 258 -19.85 21.26 7.90
N ILE A 259 -20.01 20.03 8.38
CA ILE A 259 -19.88 19.66 9.80
C ILE A 259 -18.48 19.14 10.09
N VAL A 260 -17.98 18.20 9.28
CA VAL A 260 -16.67 17.55 9.52
C VAL A 260 -15.48 18.36 9.00
N GLY A 261 -15.71 19.29 8.07
CA GLY A 261 -14.70 20.19 7.51
C GLY A 261 -13.69 19.54 6.55
N SER A 262 -13.59 18.21 6.53
CA SER A 262 -12.82 17.42 5.57
C SER A 262 -13.41 16.02 5.44
N LEU A 263 -13.50 15.52 4.20
CA LEU A 263 -13.91 14.14 3.94
C LEU A 263 -12.69 13.22 3.75
N PRO A 264 -12.83 11.90 4.00
CA PRO A 264 -11.80 10.93 3.68
C PRO A 264 -11.41 10.95 2.19
N ALA A 265 -10.13 10.76 1.89
CA ALA A 265 -9.62 10.81 0.51
C ALA A 265 -10.25 9.70 -0.37
N GLU A 266 -10.65 8.60 0.26
CA GLU A 266 -11.30 7.45 -0.36
C GLU A 266 -12.65 7.79 -1.00
N THR A 267 -13.27 8.92 -0.65
CA THR A 267 -14.48 9.44 -1.33
C THR A 267 -14.21 9.77 -2.80
N LEU A 268 -13.01 10.25 -3.13
CA LEU A 268 -12.59 10.53 -4.51
C LEU A 268 -12.44 9.24 -5.31
N ASP A 269 -11.80 8.22 -4.75
CA ASP A 269 -11.70 6.90 -5.37
C ASP A 269 -13.07 6.23 -5.54
N LEU A 270 -13.96 6.37 -4.55
CA LEU A 270 -15.34 5.88 -4.63
C LEU A 270 -16.10 6.55 -5.79
N SER A 271 -15.98 7.87 -5.96
CA SER A 271 -16.64 8.60 -7.05
C SER A 271 -16.23 8.07 -8.44
N VAL A 272 -14.95 7.75 -8.63
CA VAL A 272 -14.44 7.11 -9.85
C VAL A 272 -15.02 5.71 -10.01
N ASN A 273 -15.01 4.92 -8.95
CA ASN A 273 -15.49 3.53 -8.96
C ASN A 273 -17.00 3.44 -9.23
N ILE A 274 -17.79 4.40 -8.77
CA ILE A 274 -19.22 4.53 -9.08
C ILE A 274 -19.40 4.70 -10.60
N VAL A 275 -18.76 5.70 -11.21
CA VAL A 275 -18.86 5.95 -12.66
C VAL A 275 -18.44 4.71 -13.45
N TYR A 276 -17.32 4.09 -13.07
CA TYR A 276 -16.83 2.88 -13.72
C TYR A 276 -17.81 1.69 -13.59
N SER A 277 -18.42 1.51 -12.42
CA SER A 277 -19.36 0.42 -12.16
C SER A 277 -20.71 0.64 -12.87
N ILE A 278 -21.19 1.89 -12.95
CA ILE A 278 -22.34 2.25 -13.81
C ILE A 278 -22.02 1.90 -15.26
N ALA A 279 -20.82 2.19 -15.75
CA ALA A 279 -20.46 1.90 -17.13
C ALA A 279 -20.48 0.40 -17.45
N LYS A 280 -20.03 -0.44 -16.51
CA LYS A 280 -20.11 -1.90 -16.64
C LYS A 280 -21.53 -2.44 -16.66
N LYS A 281 -22.46 -1.83 -15.91
CA LYS A 281 -23.84 -2.31 -15.77
C LYS A 281 -24.81 -1.72 -16.81
N GLU A 282 -24.77 -0.41 -16.99
CA GLU A 282 -25.75 0.37 -17.78
C GLU A 282 -25.13 0.97 -19.06
N GLY A 283 -23.81 0.78 -19.24
CA GLY A 283 -23.07 1.26 -20.41
C GLY A 283 -22.42 2.64 -20.23
N ILE A 284 -21.38 2.88 -21.02
CA ILE A 284 -20.53 4.08 -20.91
C ILE A 284 -21.32 5.39 -21.06
N LYS A 285 -22.31 5.44 -21.97
CA LYS A 285 -23.12 6.66 -22.15
C LYS A 285 -23.87 7.03 -20.88
N LYS A 286 -24.43 6.04 -20.18
CA LYS A 286 -25.14 6.27 -18.92
C LYS A 286 -24.16 6.73 -17.83
N ALA A 287 -22.98 6.12 -17.74
CA ALA A 287 -21.95 6.52 -16.80
C ALA A 287 -21.46 7.96 -16.98
N LEU A 288 -21.36 8.45 -18.22
CA LEU A 288 -20.95 9.82 -18.51
C LEU A 288 -21.93 10.88 -17.98
N GLU A 289 -23.20 10.53 -17.76
CA GLU A 289 -24.18 11.42 -17.10
C GLU A 289 -23.78 11.71 -15.64
N TYR A 290 -22.98 10.84 -15.03
CA TYR A 290 -22.53 10.93 -13.64
C TYR A 290 -21.08 11.42 -13.51
N LEU A 291 -20.41 11.79 -14.61
CA LEU A 291 -19.00 12.23 -14.54
C LEU A 291 -18.82 13.48 -13.66
N SER A 292 -19.87 14.29 -13.50
CA SER A 292 -19.85 15.50 -12.68
C SER A 292 -19.77 15.25 -11.17
N ILE A 293 -20.01 14.02 -10.70
CA ILE A 293 -19.88 13.70 -9.26
C ILE A 293 -18.42 13.67 -8.81
N ILE A 294 -17.49 13.50 -9.75
CA ILE A 294 -16.06 13.52 -9.49
C ILE A 294 -15.64 14.99 -9.50
N GLU A 295 -15.27 15.57 -8.37
CA GLU A 295 -14.99 17.02 -8.32
C GLU A 295 -13.61 17.38 -8.89
N VAL A 296 -12.63 16.50 -8.66
CA VAL A 296 -11.21 16.74 -8.97
C VAL A 296 -10.86 16.26 -10.38
N ASP A 297 -10.28 17.14 -11.20
CA ASP A 297 -9.98 16.87 -12.61
C ASP A 297 -9.00 15.71 -12.83
N HIS A 298 -8.01 15.52 -11.95
CA HIS A 298 -7.13 14.34 -12.02
C HIS A 298 -7.89 13.01 -11.83
N PHE A 299 -8.92 12.97 -10.98
CA PHE A 299 -9.75 11.78 -10.79
C PHE A 299 -10.76 11.61 -11.92
N LYS A 300 -11.27 12.70 -12.51
CA LYS A 300 -12.08 12.63 -13.74
C LYS A 300 -11.28 12.02 -14.88
N LEU A 301 -9.99 12.36 -14.98
CA LEU A 301 -9.09 11.76 -15.96
C LEU A 301 -8.94 10.25 -15.75
N ASP A 302 -8.67 9.81 -14.51
CA ASP A 302 -8.61 8.37 -14.16
C ASP A 302 -9.91 7.64 -14.53
N ALA A 303 -11.07 8.23 -14.23
CA ALA A 303 -12.36 7.66 -14.63
C ALA A 303 -12.48 7.51 -16.15
N LEU A 304 -12.15 8.54 -16.92
CA LEU A 304 -12.21 8.50 -18.39
C LEU A 304 -11.24 7.46 -18.96
N GLU A 305 -10.03 7.35 -18.44
CA GLU A 305 -9.03 6.35 -18.85
C GLU A 305 -9.54 4.92 -18.57
N LYS A 306 -10.13 4.68 -17.38
CA LYS A 306 -10.77 3.40 -17.04
C LYS A 306 -11.92 3.07 -18.01
N LEU A 307 -12.71 4.06 -18.42
CA LEU A 307 -13.79 3.86 -19.39
C LEU A 307 -13.27 3.51 -20.80
N VAL A 308 -12.12 4.07 -21.22
CA VAL A 308 -11.49 3.72 -22.51
C VAL A 308 -11.15 2.23 -22.55
N LEU A 309 -10.62 1.68 -21.46
CA LEU A 309 -10.22 0.27 -21.38
C LEU A 309 -11.37 -0.72 -21.59
N ILE A 310 -12.60 -0.32 -21.27
CA ILE A 310 -13.81 -1.15 -21.44
C ILE A 310 -14.68 -0.72 -22.63
N SER A 311 -14.23 0.26 -23.42
CA SER A 311 -14.96 0.72 -24.59
C SER A 311 -14.95 -0.33 -25.70
N SER A 312 -16.13 -0.61 -26.25
CA SER A 312 -16.33 -1.68 -27.24
C SER A 312 -16.50 -1.17 -28.66
N THR A 313 -16.69 0.14 -28.86
CA THR A 313 -16.87 0.75 -30.18
C THR A 313 -15.88 1.88 -30.40
N LYS A 314 -15.45 2.02 -31.65
CA LYS A 314 -14.56 3.10 -32.07
C LYS A 314 -15.15 4.48 -31.75
N ASP A 315 -16.45 4.68 -32.00
CA ASP A 315 -17.12 5.95 -31.73
C ASP A 315 -17.08 6.34 -30.25
N ILE A 316 -17.26 5.39 -29.34
CA ILE A 316 -17.17 5.64 -27.89
C ILE A 316 -15.72 5.90 -27.49
N SER A 317 -14.77 5.13 -28.01
CA SER A 317 -13.34 5.35 -27.75
C SER A 317 -12.89 6.74 -28.22
N ASP A 318 -13.30 7.16 -29.42
CA ASP A 318 -12.96 8.47 -29.98
C ASP A 318 -13.60 9.60 -29.16
N LEU A 319 -14.85 9.43 -28.70
CA LEU A 319 -15.51 10.36 -27.78
C LEU A 319 -14.71 10.52 -26.48
N LEU A 320 -14.36 9.42 -25.81
CA LEU A 320 -13.63 9.44 -24.55
C LEU A 320 -12.23 10.06 -24.71
N MET A 321 -11.50 9.70 -25.77
CA MET A 321 -10.18 10.28 -26.06
C MET A 321 -10.25 11.79 -26.33
N ASN A 322 -11.32 12.28 -26.95
CA ASN A 322 -11.54 13.72 -27.13
C ASN A 322 -11.83 14.43 -25.79
N MET A 323 -12.61 13.81 -24.90
CA MET A 323 -12.86 14.33 -23.55
C MET A 323 -11.56 14.39 -22.74
N ILE A 324 -10.75 13.33 -22.77
CA ILE A 324 -9.44 13.25 -22.12
C ILE A 324 -8.54 14.40 -22.58
N LYS A 325 -8.35 14.58 -23.90
CA LYS A 325 -7.52 15.67 -24.45
C LYS A 325 -7.97 17.06 -24.02
N LYS A 326 -9.28 17.27 -23.93
CA LYS A 326 -9.85 18.54 -23.47
C LYS A 326 -9.52 18.78 -22.00
N LEU A 327 -9.69 17.76 -21.17
CA LEU A 327 -9.40 17.83 -19.74
C LEU A 327 -7.90 18.02 -19.46
N GLU A 328 -7.03 17.28 -20.16
CA GLU A 328 -5.57 17.45 -20.06
C GLU A 328 -5.10 18.86 -20.45
N SER A 329 -5.79 19.50 -21.40
CA SER A 329 -5.50 20.89 -21.78
C SER A 329 -5.86 21.86 -20.64
N ASN A 330 -7.01 21.66 -20.00
CA ASN A 330 -7.44 22.50 -18.87
C ASN A 330 -6.49 22.36 -17.67
N ILE A 331 -6.09 21.13 -17.32
CA ILE A 331 -5.16 20.88 -16.20
C ILE A 331 -3.79 21.54 -16.42
N LYS A 332 -3.34 21.70 -17.68
CA LYS A 332 -2.07 22.37 -18.00
C LYS A 332 -2.15 23.89 -17.93
N GLU A 333 -3.35 24.46 -17.91
CA GLU A 333 -3.59 25.91 -17.86
C GLU A 333 -3.79 26.44 -16.42
N GLU A 334 -4.04 25.55 -15.44
CA GLU A 334 -4.16 25.84 -14.00
C GLU A 334 -2.82 25.78 -13.25
#